data_AF-A0A1G0ZUY2-F1
#
_entry.id   AF-A0A1G0ZUY2-F1
#
_cell.length_a   1.000
_cell.length_b   1.000
_cell.length_c   1.000
_cell.angle_alpha   90.00
_cell.angle_beta   90.00
_cell.angle_gamma   90.00
#
_symmetry.space_group_name_H-M   'P 1'
#
loop_
_entity.id
_entity.type
_entity.pdbx_description
1 polymer ?
#
loop_
_entity_poly.entity_id
_entity_poly.type
_entity_poly.pdbx_seq_one_letter_code
_entity_poly.pdbx_strand_id
1 'polypeptide(L)'
;MIRIGRTVDMPADVGITVRPYQLVCSVCARGGKAASVSESVGAILAAVQDAPDLPVTLSCNVGEVFAYQDPGTADDTPEGAEFNVRRDLEILHKLNLEPGCTLPARILYHRLLDRIETVAGICGYPRVTSDAWEGCPDAGSGNYERGRALGISAFIPPRPVGELEREKAASLEAMYQASPVHVRPHILLCAVCQYGNGIRPPYAEDNLPELIQVILKKPETLILLVAGADWMMCAPCPYRVPGINGCVNQLGSGGLPNRMRDLRMLQKLGLSFGDVRPARELFRLIFERLPGTLDICRLEPAKPSVWWDGCGAPAENSESYNKGKQQLMIDLGI
;
A
#
# COMPACT_ATOMS: atom_id res chain seq x y z
N MET A 1 30.98 5.93 -6.99
CA MET A 1 30.10 6.74 -6.11
C MET A 1 28.67 6.60 -6.61
N ILE A 2 27.96 5.59 -6.12
CA ILE A 2 26.58 5.33 -6.50
C ILE A 2 25.71 6.28 -5.68
N ARG A 3 24.93 7.15 -6.34
CA ARG A 3 23.96 8.01 -5.68
C ARG A 3 22.92 7.11 -5.01
N ILE A 4 23.03 6.97 -3.69
CA ILE A 4 21.92 6.57 -2.81
C ILE A 4 20.72 7.40 -3.26
N GLY A 5 19.61 6.73 -3.58
CA GLY A 5 18.52 7.22 -4.43
C GLY A 5 18.26 8.72 -4.29
N ARG A 6 18.20 9.41 -5.44
CA ARG A 6 17.62 10.76 -5.49
C ARG A 6 16.33 10.71 -4.67
N THR A 7 16.28 11.47 -3.59
CA THR A 7 15.01 11.97 -3.09
C THR A 7 14.33 12.58 -4.31
N VAL A 8 13.21 11.99 -4.72
CA VAL A 8 12.33 12.69 -5.65
C VAL A 8 11.88 13.89 -4.82
N ASP A 9 12.42 15.07 -5.12
CA ASP A 9 11.93 16.33 -4.58
C ASP A 9 10.50 16.45 -5.09
N MET A 10 9.56 15.87 -4.34
CA MET A 10 8.13 16.06 -4.55
C MET A 10 7.89 17.53 -4.22
N PRO A 11 7.42 18.35 -5.18
CA PRO A 11 7.07 19.73 -4.88
C PRO A 11 6.08 19.76 -3.72
N ALA A 12 6.24 20.73 -2.81
CA ALA A 12 5.36 20.89 -1.64
C ALA A 12 3.87 21.10 -2.00
N ASP A 13 3.58 21.38 -3.28
CA ASP A 13 2.25 21.67 -3.81
C ASP A 13 1.52 20.46 -4.47
N VAL A 14 2.02 19.22 -4.35
CA VAL A 14 1.47 18.05 -5.07
C VAL A 14 0.39 17.29 -4.28
N GLY A 15 -0.28 17.94 -3.31
CA GLY A 15 -1.33 17.34 -2.50
C GLY A 15 -2.68 18.04 -2.67
N ILE A 16 -3.75 17.39 -2.20
CA ILE A 16 -5.08 18.01 -2.09
C ILE A 16 -5.54 17.99 -0.64
N THR A 17 -6.26 19.04 -0.24
CA THR A 17 -6.98 19.07 1.04
C THR A 17 -8.46 18.84 0.75
N VAL A 18 -9.07 17.92 1.49
CA VAL A 18 -10.48 17.55 1.33
C VAL A 18 -11.16 17.43 2.69
N ARG A 19 -12.47 17.63 2.71
CA ARG A 19 -13.31 17.26 3.85
C ARG A 19 -13.48 15.73 3.87
N PRO A 20 -13.46 15.06 5.04
CA PRO A 20 -13.70 13.63 5.13
C PRO A 20 -14.97 13.15 4.40
N TYR A 21 -16.07 13.91 4.49
CA TYR A 21 -17.31 13.56 3.78
C TYR A 21 -17.15 13.55 2.26
N GLN A 22 -16.26 14.35 1.67
CA GLN A 22 -16.07 14.40 0.22
C GLN A 22 -15.51 13.07 -0.32
N LEU A 23 -14.74 12.33 0.49
CA LEU A 23 -14.31 10.97 0.14
C LEU A 23 -15.47 9.97 0.19
N VAL A 24 -16.38 10.08 1.15
CA VAL A 24 -17.59 9.25 1.20
C VAL A 24 -18.50 9.56 -0.01
N CYS A 25 -18.67 10.85 -0.32
CA CYS A 25 -19.45 11.30 -1.47
C CYS A 25 -18.85 10.81 -2.80
N SER A 26 -17.52 10.73 -2.94
CA SER A 26 -16.89 10.20 -4.14
C SER A 26 -17.19 8.71 -4.37
N VAL A 27 -17.28 7.92 -3.30
CA VAL A 27 -17.75 6.52 -3.36
C VAL A 27 -19.23 6.47 -3.75
N CYS A 28 -20.07 7.29 -3.10
CA CYS A 28 -21.49 7.39 -3.39
C CYS A 28 -21.75 7.73 -4.88
N ALA A 29 -21.03 8.71 -5.43
CA ALA A 29 -21.13 9.15 -6.82
C ALA A 29 -20.79 8.05 -7.84
N ARG A 30 -19.93 7.09 -7.49
CA ARG A 30 -19.64 5.93 -8.35
C ARG A 30 -20.76 4.90 -8.38
N GLY A 31 -21.59 4.83 -7.32
CA GLY A 31 -22.69 3.87 -7.23
C GLY A 31 -24.01 4.34 -7.83
N GLY A 32 -24.11 5.61 -8.24
CA GLY A 32 -25.28 6.15 -8.95
C GLY A 32 -25.28 7.67 -8.99
N LYS A 33 -26.34 8.24 -9.57
CA LYS A 33 -26.55 9.69 -9.51
C LYS A 33 -26.88 10.06 -8.07
N ALA A 34 -25.94 10.72 -7.40
CA ALA A 34 -26.23 11.46 -6.18
C ALA A 34 -26.78 12.84 -6.57
N ALA A 35 -27.85 13.27 -5.91
CA ALA A 35 -28.48 14.56 -6.12
C ALA A 35 -27.54 15.73 -5.76
N SER A 36 -26.51 15.48 -4.95
CA SER A 36 -25.61 16.47 -4.37
C SER A 36 -24.12 16.29 -4.72
N VAL A 37 -23.78 15.62 -5.84
CA VAL A 37 -22.36 15.54 -6.26
C VAL A 37 -21.87 16.92 -6.67
N SER A 38 -21.05 17.54 -5.82
CA SER A 38 -20.38 18.80 -6.13
C SER A 38 -19.31 18.59 -7.21
N GLU A 39 -19.00 19.66 -7.95
CA GLU A 39 -17.88 19.69 -8.89
C GLU A 39 -16.55 19.29 -8.22
N SER A 40 -16.38 19.65 -6.94
CA SER A 40 -15.22 19.27 -6.13
C SER A 40 -15.06 17.75 -5.95
N VAL A 41 -16.15 16.99 -5.81
CA VAL A 41 -16.08 15.51 -5.72
C VAL A 41 -15.60 14.90 -7.04
N GLY A 42 -16.03 15.45 -8.18
CA GLY A 42 -15.54 15.07 -9.50
C GLY A 42 -14.04 15.34 -9.66
N ALA A 43 -13.59 16.53 -9.23
CA ALA A 43 -12.18 16.91 -9.27
C ALA A 43 -11.30 15.99 -8.40
N ILE A 44 -11.77 15.63 -7.19
CA ILE A 44 -11.07 14.68 -6.31
C ILE A 44 -10.90 13.33 -6.99
N LEU A 45 -11.96 12.78 -7.60
CA LEU A 45 -11.88 11.50 -8.31
C LEU A 45 -10.90 11.56 -9.49
N ALA A 46 -10.93 12.64 -10.27
CA ALA A 46 -10.02 12.82 -11.40
C ALA A 46 -8.56 12.86 -10.93
N ALA A 47 -8.27 13.64 -9.88
CA ALA A 47 -6.93 13.75 -9.31
C ALA A 47 -6.41 12.39 -8.80
N VAL A 48 -7.25 11.64 -8.07
CA VAL A 48 -6.87 10.33 -7.51
C VAL A 48 -6.67 9.28 -8.62
N GLN A 49 -7.42 9.36 -9.71
CA GLN A 49 -7.22 8.45 -10.84
C GLN A 49 -5.94 8.73 -11.60
N ASP A 50 -5.56 10.01 -11.72
CA ASP A 50 -4.31 10.42 -12.36
C ASP A 50 -3.08 10.10 -11.49
N ALA A 51 -3.16 10.40 -10.19
CA ALA A 51 -2.09 10.16 -9.23
C ALA A 51 -2.62 9.46 -7.95
N PRO A 52 -2.80 8.12 -7.96
CA PRO A 52 -3.39 7.39 -6.83
C PRO A 52 -2.64 7.49 -5.51
N ASP A 53 -1.37 7.88 -5.56
CA ASP A 53 -0.49 8.00 -4.41
C ASP A 53 -0.23 9.47 -4.02
N LEU A 54 -1.01 10.42 -4.57
CA LEU A 54 -0.96 11.82 -4.17
C LEU A 54 -1.32 11.98 -2.67
N PRO A 55 -0.63 12.87 -1.94
CA PRO A 55 -0.98 13.20 -0.55
C PRO A 55 -2.36 13.85 -0.45
N VAL A 56 -3.22 13.31 0.40
CA VAL A 56 -4.54 13.86 0.71
C VAL A 56 -4.58 14.22 2.19
N THR A 57 -4.82 15.49 2.48
CA THR A 57 -5.02 16.02 3.84
C THR A 57 -6.51 16.04 4.15
N LEU A 58 -6.91 15.41 5.26
CA LEU A 58 -8.28 15.41 5.73
C LEU A 58 -8.52 16.57 6.68
N SER A 59 -9.23 17.60 6.22
CA SER A 59 -9.53 18.79 7.03
C SER A 59 -11.00 18.87 7.42
N CYS A 60 -11.33 19.36 8.61
CA CYS A 60 -12.72 19.57 9.05
C CYS A 60 -12.84 20.68 10.11
N ASN A 61 -14.01 21.30 10.22
CA ASN A 61 -14.26 22.46 11.09
C ASN A 61 -14.50 22.05 12.55
N VAL A 62 -13.49 21.52 13.21
CA VAL A 62 -13.62 21.01 14.59
C VAL A 62 -13.21 22.04 15.63
N GLY A 63 -12.47 23.09 15.26
CA GLY A 63 -12.02 24.12 16.18
C GLY A 63 -11.07 23.59 17.26
N GLU A 64 -11.09 24.26 18.41
CA GLU A 64 -10.29 23.92 19.61
C GLU A 64 -8.81 23.63 19.29
N VAL A 65 -8.28 22.51 19.80
CA VAL A 65 -6.88 22.09 19.63
C VAL A 65 -6.54 21.71 18.19
N PHE A 66 -7.55 21.46 17.34
CA PHE A 66 -7.41 21.12 15.93
C PHE A 66 -7.73 22.30 15.00
N ALA A 67 -7.92 23.51 15.52
CA ALA A 67 -8.28 24.69 14.73
C ALA A 67 -7.24 25.08 13.66
N TYR A 68 -6.00 24.59 13.79
CA TYR A 68 -4.91 24.90 12.85
C TYR A 68 -5.13 24.37 11.43
N GLN A 69 -6.04 23.40 11.25
CA GLN A 69 -6.37 22.81 9.95
C GLN A 69 -7.78 23.18 9.46
N ASP A 70 -8.54 23.98 10.22
CA ASP A 70 -9.94 24.27 9.95
C ASP A 70 -10.12 24.91 8.56
N PRO A 71 -10.88 24.27 7.65
CA PRO A 71 -11.06 24.77 6.28
C PRO A 71 -12.10 25.90 6.17
N GLY A 72 -12.83 26.20 7.24
CA GLY A 72 -14.00 27.09 7.20
C GLY A 72 -15.22 26.43 6.54
N THR A 73 -16.31 27.17 6.42
CA THR A 73 -17.63 26.62 6.05
C THR A 73 -17.93 26.67 4.54
N ALA A 74 -16.96 27.05 3.71
CA ALA A 74 -17.17 27.23 2.26
C ALA A 74 -17.62 25.93 1.55
N ASP A 75 -17.17 24.79 2.06
CA ASP A 75 -17.51 23.46 1.56
C ASP A 75 -18.60 22.76 2.37
N ASP A 76 -19.32 23.46 3.25
CA ASP A 76 -20.42 22.82 3.98
C ASP A 76 -21.58 22.49 3.02
N THR A 77 -22.15 21.29 3.17
CA THR A 77 -23.35 20.91 2.42
C THR A 77 -24.59 21.58 3.04
N PRO A 78 -25.74 21.69 2.32
CA PRO A 78 -26.90 22.47 2.78
C PRO A 78 -27.50 22.06 4.14
N GLU A 79 -27.16 20.87 4.64
CA GLU A 79 -27.43 20.45 6.00
C GLU A 79 -26.74 21.36 7.04
N GLY A 80 -27.14 21.28 8.32
CA GLY A 80 -26.63 22.17 9.37
C GLY A 80 -25.10 22.11 9.57
N ALA A 81 -24.52 23.19 10.13
CA ALA A 81 -23.08 23.26 10.44
C ALA A 81 -22.66 22.12 11.40
N GLU A 82 -23.44 21.86 12.43
CA GLU A 82 -23.20 20.78 13.39
C GLU A 82 -23.28 19.40 12.72
N PHE A 83 -24.15 19.23 11.73
CA PHE A 83 -24.23 18.00 10.95
C PHE A 83 -22.96 17.79 10.13
N ASN A 84 -22.47 18.82 9.43
CA ASN A 84 -21.24 18.75 8.65
C ASN A 84 -20.03 18.36 9.52
N VAL A 85 -19.89 18.98 10.70
CA VAL A 85 -18.81 18.67 11.65
C VAL A 85 -18.93 17.23 12.18
N ARG A 86 -20.13 16.83 12.62
CA ARG A 86 -20.35 15.46 13.12
C ARG A 86 -20.07 14.41 12.05
N ARG A 87 -20.53 14.64 10.82
CA ARG A 87 -20.32 13.73 9.69
C ARG A 87 -18.83 13.49 9.45
N ASP A 88 -18.04 14.56 9.43
CA ASP A 88 -16.58 14.45 9.27
C ASP A 88 -15.92 13.70 10.44
N LEU A 89 -16.31 14.00 11.68
CA LEU A 89 -15.79 13.34 12.88
C LEU A 89 -16.14 11.85 12.93
N GLU A 90 -17.35 11.46 12.55
CA GLU A 90 -17.77 10.05 12.48
C GLU A 90 -16.95 9.26 11.44
N ILE A 91 -16.65 9.89 10.30
CA ILE A 91 -15.78 9.30 9.28
C ILE A 91 -14.37 9.13 9.83
N LEU A 92 -13.76 10.19 10.35
CA LEU A 92 -12.41 10.16 10.92
C LEU A 92 -12.29 9.13 12.06
N HIS A 93 -13.29 9.05 12.94
CA HIS A 93 -13.36 8.07 14.01
C HIS A 93 -13.37 6.62 13.47
N LYS A 94 -14.23 6.31 12.49
CA LYS A 94 -14.29 4.98 11.86
C LYS A 94 -13.00 4.60 11.14
N LEU A 95 -12.34 5.60 10.54
CA LEU A 95 -11.04 5.46 9.89
C LEU A 95 -9.87 5.43 10.89
N ASN A 96 -10.10 5.74 12.17
CA ASN A 96 -9.07 5.91 13.20
C ASN A 96 -7.97 6.91 12.76
N LEU A 97 -8.40 8.09 12.33
CA LEU A 97 -7.55 9.21 11.90
C LEU A 97 -7.96 10.47 12.64
N GLU A 98 -7.02 11.40 12.80
CA GLU A 98 -7.23 12.72 13.39
C GLU A 98 -7.46 13.79 12.31
N PRO A 99 -8.15 14.91 12.64
CA PRO A 99 -8.21 16.08 11.75
C PRO A 99 -6.80 16.57 11.38
N GLY A 100 -6.60 16.92 10.11
CA GLY A 100 -5.31 17.32 9.56
C GLY A 100 -4.42 16.15 9.11
N CYS A 101 -4.84 14.90 9.30
CA CYS A 101 -4.06 13.75 8.87
C CYS A 101 -3.84 13.74 7.35
N THR A 102 -2.59 13.56 6.92
CA THR A 102 -2.21 13.44 5.51
C THR A 102 -1.78 12.01 5.19
N LEU A 103 -2.44 11.38 4.22
CA LEU A 103 -2.10 10.03 3.73
C LEU A 103 -2.20 9.97 2.21
N PRO A 104 -1.49 9.05 1.52
CA PRO A 104 -1.72 8.81 0.10
C PRO A 104 -3.18 8.42 -0.16
N ALA A 105 -3.77 8.95 -1.25
CA ALA A 105 -5.17 8.69 -1.59
C ALA A 105 -5.51 7.19 -1.60
N ARG A 106 -4.61 6.35 -2.11
CA ARG A 106 -4.75 4.89 -2.08
C ARG A 106 -4.97 4.31 -0.70
N ILE A 107 -4.24 4.78 0.30
CA ILE A 107 -4.41 4.33 1.69
C ILE A 107 -5.82 4.70 2.17
N LEU A 108 -6.23 5.95 1.91
CA LEU A 108 -7.54 6.45 2.34
C LEU A 108 -8.69 5.67 1.70
N TYR A 109 -8.66 5.41 0.39
CA TYR A 109 -9.73 4.64 -0.26
C TYR A 109 -9.77 3.18 0.19
N HIS A 110 -8.62 2.52 0.39
CA HIS A 110 -8.62 1.17 0.96
C HIS A 110 -9.25 1.16 2.37
N ARG A 111 -8.87 2.10 3.23
CA ARG A 111 -9.46 2.22 4.59
C ARG A 111 -10.95 2.55 4.53
N LEU A 112 -11.35 3.46 3.66
CA LEU A 112 -12.74 3.87 3.50
C LEU A 112 -13.63 2.67 3.15
N LEU A 113 -13.24 1.90 2.12
CA LEU A 113 -13.98 0.74 1.66
C LEU A 113 -13.98 -0.42 2.68
N ASP A 114 -12.90 -0.56 3.46
CA ASP A 114 -12.79 -1.56 4.52
C ASP A 114 -13.63 -1.20 5.76
N ARG A 115 -13.62 0.07 6.18
CA ARG A 115 -14.13 0.51 7.50
C ARG A 115 -15.53 1.08 7.48
N ILE A 116 -16.00 1.58 6.34
CA ILE A 116 -17.33 2.18 6.21
C ILE A 116 -18.16 1.27 5.30
N GLU A 117 -18.99 0.44 5.90
CA GLU A 117 -19.86 -0.52 5.19
C GLU A 117 -21.10 0.15 4.57
N THR A 118 -21.62 1.16 5.27
CA THR A 118 -22.82 1.95 4.90
C THR A 118 -22.68 3.38 5.42
N VAL A 119 -23.48 4.29 4.88
CA VAL A 119 -23.59 5.68 5.36
C VAL A 119 -24.63 5.87 6.47
N ALA A 120 -25.31 4.80 6.91
CA ALA A 120 -26.19 4.84 8.07
C ALA A 120 -25.41 5.24 9.34
N GLY A 121 -25.92 6.21 10.09
CA GLY A 121 -25.24 6.81 11.24
C GLY A 121 -24.16 7.84 10.89
N ILE A 122 -23.88 8.07 9.60
CA ILE A 122 -22.92 9.08 9.11
C ILE A 122 -23.67 10.18 8.35
N CYS A 123 -24.29 9.80 7.23
CA CYS A 123 -25.03 10.72 6.37
C CYS A 123 -26.55 10.63 6.60
N GLY A 124 -27.06 9.53 7.16
CA GLY A 124 -28.49 9.36 7.43
C GLY A 124 -28.75 8.74 8.79
N TYR A 125 -29.82 9.17 9.45
CA TYR A 125 -30.17 8.73 10.80
C TYR A 125 -31.58 8.11 10.82
N PRO A 126 -31.87 7.19 11.78
CA PRO A 126 -33.19 6.55 11.87
C PRO A 126 -34.35 7.53 12.14
N ARG A 127 -34.05 8.71 12.69
CA ARG A 127 -35.04 9.74 13.04
C ARG A 127 -34.44 11.14 12.84
N VAL A 128 -35.19 12.01 12.18
CA VAL A 128 -34.91 13.46 12.13
C VAL A 128 -35.31 14.07 13.46
N THR A 129 -34.37 14.75 14.12
CA THR A 129 -34.59 15.40 15.43
C THR A 129 -34.79 16.91 15.32
N SER A 130 -34.34 17.53 14.23
CA SER A 130 -34.60 18.91 13.82
C SER A 130 -34.16 19.12 12.38
N ASP A 131 -34.45 20.28 11.79
CA ASP A 131 -34.02 20.70 10.45
C ASP A 131 -32.50 20.56 10.25
N ALA A 132 -31.70 20.92 11.27
CA ALA A 132 -30.25 20.74 11.24
C ALA A 132 -29.77 19.27 11.17
N TRP A 133 -30.65 18.29 11.45
CA TRP A 133 -30.35 16.86 11.55
C TRP A 133 -31.18 16.01 10.57
N GLU A 134 -31.66 16.59 9.47
CA GLU A 134 -32.37 15.86 8.42
C GLU A 134 -31.50 14.77 7.77
N GLY A 135 -30.21 15.05 7.64
CA GLY A 135 -29.25 14.19 6.97
C GLY A 135 -29.28 14.36 5.45
N CYS A 136 -28.36 13.64 4.79
CA CYS A 136 -28.22 13.68 3.35
C CYS A 136 -29.41 13.00 2.66
N PRO A 137 -30.06 13.64 1.67
CA PRO A 137 -31.17 13.05 0.93
C PRO A 137 -30.83 11.70 0.27
N ASP A 138 -29.56 11.52 -0.10
CA ASP A 138 -29.08 10.30 -0.77
C ASP A 138 -28.68 9.18 0.20
N ALA A 139 -28.73 9.40 1.52
CA ALA A 139 -28.23 8.43 2.51
C ALA A 139 -28.97 7.08 2.45
N GLY A 140 -30.25 7.09 2.06
CA GLY A 140 -31.07 5.88 1.89
C GLY A 140 -31.11 5.30 0.47
N SER A 141 -30.38 5.88 -0.48
CA SER A 141 -30.47 5.53 -1.91
C SER A 141 -29.77 4.21 -2.30
N GLY A 142 -28.93 3.68 -1.41
CA GLY A 142 -28.02 2.57 -1.70
C GLY A 142 -26.85 2.93 -2.63
N ASN A 143 -26.66 4.22 -2.97
CA ASN A 143 -25.58 4.67 -3.86
C ASN A 143 -24.21 4.34 -3.26
N TYR A 144 -24.00 4.58 -1.96
CA TYR A 144 -22.72 4.30 -1.32
C TYR A 144 -22.37 2.82 -1.37
N GLU A 145 -23.31 1.93 -1.03
CA GLU A 145 -23.11 0.48 -1.01
C GLU A 145 -22.82 -0.05 -2.42
N ARG A 146 -23.52 0.46 -3.45
CA ARG A 146 -23.21 0.14 -4.85
C ARG A 146 -21.82 0.62 -5.25
N GLY A 147 -21.45 1.85 -4.87
CA GLY A 147 -20.12 2.41 -5.15
C GLY A 147 -19.02 1.60 -4.46
N ARG A 148 -19.23 1.21 -3.21
CA ARG A 148 -18.34 0.33 -2.45
C ARG A 148 -18.18 -1.03 -3.11
N ALA A 149 -19.27 -1.62 -3.61
CA ALA A 149 -19.26 -2.93 -4.27
C ALA A 149 -18.43 -2.96 -5.57
N LEU A 150 -18.15 -1.81 -6.19
CA LEU A 150 -17.24 -1.72 -7.34
C LEU A 150 -15.77 -1.99 -6.96
N GLY A 151 -15.43 -1.90 -5.68
CA GLY A 151 -14.09 -2.15 -5.16
C GLY A 151 -13.07 -1.07 -5.52
N ILE A 152 -11.82 -1.29 -5.08
CA ILE A 152 -10.76 -0.28 -5.19
C ILE A 152 -10.44 0.11 -6.64
N SER A 153 -10.58 -0.83 -7.58
CA SER A 153 -10.27 -0.61 -9.01
C SER A 153 -11.13 0.47 -9.68
N ALA A 154 -12.29 0.79 -9.11
CA ALA A 154 -13.14 1.88 -9.59
C ALA A 154 -12.57 3.28 -9.28
N PHE A 155 -11.70 3.36 -8.27
CA PHE A 155 -11.05 4.59 -7.82
C PHE A 155 -9.60 4.63 -8.26
N ILE A 156 -8.94 3.48 -8.25
CA ILE A 156 -7.52 3.34 -8.49
C ILE A 156 -7.32 2.22 -9.50
N PRO A 157 -7.20 2.58 -10.79
CA PRO A 157 -7.05 1.59 -11.85
C PRO A 157 -5.82 0.70 -11.60
N PRO A 158 -5.93 -0.61 -11.84
CA PRO A 158 -4.76 -1.48 -11.82
C PRO A 158 -3.82 -1.11 -12.97
N ARG A 159 -2.55 -1.46 -12.82
CA ARG A 159 -1.58 -1.34 -13.92
C ARG A 159 -2.04 -2.20 -15.12
N PRO A 160 -1.96 -1.68 -16.36
CA PRO A 160 -2.37 -2.44 -17.54
C PRO A 160 -1.56 -3.75 -17.68
N VAL A 161 -2.22 -4.87 -17.98
CA VAL A 161 -1.56 -6.18 -18.12
C VAL A 161 -0.43 -6.15 -19.14
N GLY A 162 -0.65 -5.52 -20.30
CA GLY A 162 0.39 -5.40 -21.33
C GLY A 162 1.59 -4.54 -20.90
N GLU A 163 1.44 -3.64 -19.93
CA GLU A 163 2.58 -2.94 -19.30
C GLU A 163 3.37 -3.90 -18.41
N LEU A 164 2.68 -4.68 -17.56
CA LEU A 164 3.31 -5.65 -16.66
C LEU A 164 4.13 -6.69 -17.42
N GLU A 165 3.60 -7.22 -18.53
CA GLU A 165 4.30 -8.19 -19.40
C GLU A 165 5.54 -7.59 -20.06
N ARG A 166 5.45 -6.36 -20.57
CA ARG A 166 6.61 -5.65 -21.15
C ARG A 166 7.67 -5.39 -20.09
N GLU A 167 7.28 -4.93 -18.90
CA GLU A 167 8.20 -4.71 -17.80
C GLU A 167 8.81 -6.02 -17.28
N LYS A 168 8.07 -7.14 -17.26
CA LYS A 168 8.60 -8.47 -16.96
C LYS A 168 9.75 -8.82 -17.90
N ALA A 169 9.51 -8.74 -19.20
CA ALA A 169 10.51 -9.09 -20.21
C ALA A 169 11.77 -8.21 -20.09
N ALA A 170 11.59 -6.89 -19.95
CA ALA A 170 12.70 -5.95 -19.83
C ALA A 170 13.50 -6.14 -18.53
N SER A 171 12.82 -6.38 -17.40
CA SER A 171 13.48 -6.58 -16.11
C SER A 171 14.21 -7.91 -16.01
N LEU A 172 13.71 -8.98 -16.64
CA LEU A 172 14.42 -10.26 -16.73
C LEU A 172 15.70 -10.13 -17.55
N GLU A 173 15.64 -9.50 -18.73
CA GLU A 173 16.84 -9.28 -19.54
C GLU A 173 17.89 -8.49 -18.76
N ALA A 174 17.47 -7.39 -18.12
CA ALA A 174 18.37 -6.59 -17.29
C ALA A 174 18.96 -7.39 -16.13
N MET A 175 18.15 -8.22 -15.44
CA MET A 175 18.61 -9.07 -14.35
C MET A 175 19.64 -10.11 -14.82
N TYR A 176 19.46 -10.72 -15.99
CA TYR A 176 20.39 -11.72 -16.52
C TYR A 176 21.75 -11.14 -16.92
N GLN A 177 21.81 -9.85 -17.28
CA GLN A 177 23.06 -9.14 -17.59
C GLN A 177 23.66 -8.41 -16.38
N ALA A 178 22.93 -8.30 -15.27
CA ALA A 178 23.32 -7.49 -14.14
C ALA A 178 24.47 -8.13 -13.34
N SER A 179 25.39 -7.27 -12.89
CA SER A 179 26.38 -7.58 -11.86
C SER A 179 26.73 -6.29 -11.11
N PRO A 180 26.15 -6.03 -9.92
CA PRO A 180 25.28 -6.93 -9.13
C PRO A 180 23.80 -6.92 -9.55
N VAL A 181 23.06 -7.97 -9.19
CA VAL A 181 21.59 -8.01 -9.24
C VAL A 181 21.04 -7.27 -8.01
N HIS A 182 20.09 -6.37 -8.22
CA HIS A 182 19.50 -5.59 -7.14
C HIS A 182 18.32 -6.32 -6.53
N VAL A 183 18.28 -6.41 -5.20
CA VAL A 183 17.20 -7.11 -4.48
C VAL A 183 16.92 -6.39 -3.18
N ARG A 184 15.65 -6.26 -2.81
CA ARG A 184 15.30 -5.83 -1.45
C ARG A 184 15.64 -6.94 -0.45
N PRO A 185 16.11 -6.63 0.76
CA PRO A 185 16.42 -7.66 1.74
C PRO A 185 15.28 -8.67 1.95
N HIS A 186 14.09 -8.23 2.41
CA HIS A 186 13.07 -9.18 2.88
C HIS A 186 12.50 -10.08 1.79
N ILE A 187 12.53 -9.67 0.51
CA ILE A 187 11.99 -10.48 -0.59
C ILE A 187 12.90 -11.68 -0.91
N LEU A 188 14.12 -11.74 -0.38
CA LEU A 188 14.91 -12.96 -0.38
C LEU A 188 14.26 -14.06 0.47
N LEU A 189 13.60 -13.73 1.58
CA LEU A 189 12.80 -14.70 2.33
C LEU A 189 11.57 -15.12 1.53
N CYS A 190 10.92 -14.17 0.83
CA CYS A 190 9.81 -14.48 -0.07
C CYS A 190 10.24 -15.46 -1.17
N ALA A 191 11.43 -15.27 -1.77
CA ALA A 191 11.99 -16.17 -2.76
C ALA A 191 12.20 -17.59 -2.20
N VAL A 192 12.68 -17.72 -0.97
CA VAL A 192 12.81 -19.02 -0.28
C VAL A 192 11.44 -19.66 -0.07
N CYS A 193 10.45 -18.91 0.41
CA CYS A 193 9.08 -19.41 0.60
C CYS A 193 8.47 -19.88 -0.72
N GLN A 194 8.58 -19.09 -1.78
CA GLN A 194 8.09 -19.45 -3.12
C GLN A 194 8.76 -20.73 -3.62
N TYR A 195 10.08 -20.84 -3.47
CA TYR A 195 10.84 -22.03 -3.85
C TYR A 195 10.36 -23.27 -3.08
N GLY A 196 10.20 -23.17 -1.76
CA GLY A 196 9.70 -24.26 -0.92
C GLY A 196 8.24 -24.63 -1.17
N ASN A 197 7.44 -23.72 -1.75
CA ASN A 197 6.08 -23.98 -2.20
C ASN A 197 6.00 -24.53 -3.65
N GLY A 198 7.15 -24.86 -4.25
CA GLY A 198 7.20 -25.40 -5.61
C GLY A 198 7.05 -24.37 -6.73
N ILE A 199 7.01 -23.06 -6.42
CA ILE A 199 6.93 -22.02 -7.44
C ILE A 199 8.27 -21.96 -8.19
N ARG A 200 8.20 -21.98 -9.52
CA ARG A 200 9.34 -21.96 -10.44
C ARG A 200 8.99 -21.05 -11.63
N PRO A 201 9.99 -20.53 -12.36
CA PRO A 201 9.76 -19.81 -13.61
C PRO A 201 8.98 -20.63 -14.66
N PRO A 202 8.19 -19.94 -15.52
CA PRO A 202 7.91 -18.51 -15.48
C PRO A 202 6.92 -18.15 -14.35
N TYR A 203 7.12 -17.02 -13.69
CA TYR A 203 6.15 -16.48 -12.71
C TYR A 203 5.74 -15.06 -13.05
N ALA A 204 4.44 -14.77 -13.03
CA ALA A 204 3.91 -13.52 -13.54
C ALA A 204 4.06 -12.33 -12.58
N GLU A 205 4.04 -12.55 -11.27
CA GLU A 205 3.85 -11.45 -10.31
C GLU A 205 5.14 -10.74 -9.87
N ASP A 206 6.28 -11.43 -9.95
CA ASP A 206 7.62 -10.93 -9.59
C ASP A 206 8.71 -11.76 -10.30
N ASN A 207 9.98 -11.37 -10.17
CA ASN A 207 11.13 -12.09 -10.75
C ASN A 207 11.88 -12.99 -9.75
N LEU A 208 11.33 -13.26 -8.56
CA LEU A 208 12.02 -14.02 -7.52
C LEU A 208 12.28 -15.48 -7.93
N PRO A 209 11.35 -16.20 -8.61
CA PRO A 209 11.64 -17.55 -9.08
C PRO A 209 12.76 -17.57 -10.12
N GLU A 210 12.82 -16.57 -11.01
CA GLU A 210 13.90 -16.44 -12.00
C GLU A 210 15.22 -16.10 -11.34
N LEU A 211 15.23 -15.23 -10.31
CA LEU A 211 16.40 -14.95 -9.49
C LEU A 211 16.98 -16.23 -8.87
N ILE A 212 16.13 -17.08 -8.26
CA ILE A 212 16.58 -18.35 -7.70
C ILE A 212 17.21 -19.24 -8.78
N GLN A 213 16.61 -19.35 -9.97
CA GLN A 213 17.23 -20.11 -11.07
C GLN A 213 18.61 -19.57 -11.50
N VAL A 214 18.78 -18.24 -11.52
CA VAL A 214 20.09 -17.64 -11.80
C VAL A 214 21.11 -18.04 -10.74
N ILE A 215 20.73 -17.93 -9.47
CA ILE A 215 21.60 -18.24 -8.33
C ILE A 215 21.96 -19.72 -8.29
N LEU A 216 21.02 -20.62 -8.57
CA LEU A 216 21.29 -22.06 -8.66
C LEU A 216 22.32 -22.39 -9.75
N LYS A 217 22.25 -21.71 -10.90
CA LYS A 217 23.21 -21.89 -12.01
C LYS A 217 24.55 -21.21 -11.72
N LYS A 218 24.55 -20.07 -11.03
CA LYS A 218 25.72 -19.24 -10.72
C LYS A 218 25.66 -18.80 -9.25
N PRO A 219 26.04 -19.65 -8.28
CA PRO A 219 25.91 -19.33 -6.86
C PRO A 219 26.72 -18.11 -6.39
N GLU A 220 27.72 -17.71 -7.17
CA GLU A 220 28.55 -16.51 -6.94
C GLU A 220 27.95 -15.22 -7.52
N THR A 221 26.72 -15.26 -8.04
CA THR A 221 26.02 -14.06 -8.50
C THR A 221 26.01 -13.00 -7.39
N LEU A 222 26.51 -11.80 -7.68
CA LEU A 222 26.56 -10.71 -6.72
C LEU A 222 25.16 -10.11 -6.52
N ILE A 223 24.73 -10.02 -5.27
CA ILE A 223 23.46 -9.42 -4.86
C ILE A 223 23.76 -8.10 -4.16
N LEU A 224 23.19 -7.00 -4.66
CA LEU A 224 23.19 -5.69 -4.01
C LEU A 224 21.88 -5.50 -3.24
N LEU A 225 21.99 -5.24 -1.93
CA LEU A 225 20.84 -4.97 -1.08
C LEU A 225 20.35 -3.53 -1.25
N VAL A 226 19.15 -3.34 -1.81
CA VAL A 226 18.59 -2.01 -2.13
C VAL A 226 17.30 -1.70 -1.37
N ALA A 227 17.01 -0.41 -1.26
CA ALA A 227 15.77 0.12 -0.71
C ALA A 227 14.69 0.29 -1.79
N GLY A 228 13.41 0.24 -1.39
CA GLY A 228 12.27 0.51 -2.28
C GLY A 228 11.92 -0.67 -3.18
N ALA A 229 10.87 -0.54 -3.99
CA ALA A 229 10.39 -1.59 -4.90
C ALA A 229 11.33 -1.76 -6.11
N ASP A 230 12.42 -2.49 -5.89
CA ASP A 230 13.45 -2.72 -6.90
C ASP A 230 12.86 -3.18 -8.23
N TRP A 231 13.26 -2.52 -9.31
CA TRP A 231 12.71 -2.78 -10.63
C TRP A 231 13.10 -4.17 -11.17
N MET A 232 14.29 -4.69 -10.87
CA MET A 232 14.69 -6.03 -11.31
C MET A 232 13.83 -7.14 -10.69
N MET A 233 13.20 -6.90 -9.54
CA MET A 233 12.35 -7.88 -8.86
C MET A 233 10.85 -7.60 -9.02
N CYS A 234 10.46 -6.33 -8.91
CA CYS A 234 9.08 -5.91 -8.77
C CYS A 234 8.48 -5.26 -10.03
N ALA A 235 9.23 -5.16 -11.13
CA ALA A 235 8.74 -4.68 -12.43
C ALA A 235 7.34 -5.23 -12.80
N PRO A 236 7.10 -6.55 -12.80
CA PRO A 236 5.81 -7.09 -13.21
C PRO A 236 4.73 -7.02 -12.12
N CYS A 237 5.04 -6.47 -10.94
CA CYS A 237 4.10 -6.42 -9.83
C CYS A 237 3.03 -5.35 -10.06
N PRO A 238 1.72 -5.67 -9.96
CA PRO A 238 0.64 -4.69 -10.12
C PRO A 238 0.64 -3.61 -9.03
N TYR A 239 1.33 -3.85 -7.90
CA TYR A 239 1.42 -2.94 -6.74
C TYR A 239 2.72 -2.15 -6.68
N ARG A 240 3.55 -2.18 -7.74
CA ARG A 240 4.72 -1.31 -7.86
C ARG A 240 4.28 0.05 -8.40
N VAL A 241 4.82 1.12 -7.82
CA VAL A 241 4.63 2.49 -8.31
C VAL A 241 5.97 2.99 -8.86
N PRO A 242 6.17 3.00 -10.19
CA PRO A 242 7.46 3.33 -10.79
C PRO A 242 7.96 4.71 -10.40
N GLY A 243 7.10 5.73 -10.41
CA GLY A 243 7.46 7.14 -10.20
C GLY A 243 8.10 7.43 -8.83
N ILE A 244 7.81 6.63 -7.81
CA ILE A 244 8.35 6.81 -6.45
C ILE A 244 9.21 5.62 -6.00
N ASN A 245 9.54 4.68 -6.90
CA ASN A 245 10.21 3.42 -6.57
C ASN A 245 9.56 2.70 -5.36
N GLY A 246 8.23 2.75 -5.30
CA GLY A 246 7.44 2.38 -4.13
C GLY A 246 6.67 1.08 -4.33
N CYS A 247 6.36 0.42 -3.22
CA CYS A 247 5.40 -0.67 -3.17
C CYS A 247 4.21 -0.18 -2.36
N VAL A 248 3.01 -0.29 -2.89
CA VAL A 248 1.80 0.18 -2.20
C VAL A 248 1.01 -0.93 -1.48
N ASN A 249 1.38 -2.19 -1.72
CA ASN A 249 0.80 -3.43 -1.18
C ASN A 249 -0.73 -3.56 -1.34
N GLN A 250 -1.27 -4.78 -1.21
CA GLN A 250 -2.66 -5.14 -1.51
C GLN A 250 -3.73 -4.36 -0.70
N LEU A 251 -3.36 -3.75 0.43
CA LEU A 251 -4.28 -3.00 1.30
C LEU A 251 -3.85 -1.54 1.51
N GLY A 252 -2.96 -1.01 0.67
CA GLY A 252 -2.56 0.38 0.75
C GLY A 252 -1.71 0.72 1.98
N SER A 253 -0.87 -0.17 2.51
CA SER A 253 0.03 0.16 3.63
C SER A 253 1.24 1.01 3.24
N GLY A 254 1.30 1.46 1.97
CA GLY A 254 2.32 2.39 1.48
C GLY A 254 3.75 1.85 1.54
N GLY A 255 3.92 0.53 1.64
CA GLY A 255 5.24 -0.11 1.70
C GLY A 255 5.98 0.06 3.03
N LEU A 256 5.35 0.69 4.03
CA LEU A 256 5.91 0.87 5.37
C LEU A 256 6.20 -0.48 6.05
N PRO A 257 5.28 -1.47 6.05
CA PRO A 257 5.58 -2.83 6.50
C PRO A 257 6.80 -3.45 5.82
N ASN A 258 6.88 -3.32 4.50
CA ASN A 258 7.98 -3.89 3.71
C ASN A 258 9.32 -3.23 4.07
N ARG A 259 9.32 -1.91 4.32
CA ARG A 259 10.50 -1.19 4.79
C ARG A 259 10.95 -1.66 6.17
N MET A 260 10.02 -1.89 7.09
CA MET A 260 10.31 -2.44 8.41
C MET A 260 10.90 -3.86 8.31
N ARG A 261 10.33 -4.71 7.47
CA ARG A 261 10.85 -6.07 7.21
C ARG A 261 12.27 -6.05 6.66
N ASP A 262 12.56 -5.15 5.71
CA ASP A 262 13.92 -4.97 5.19
C ASP A 262 14.90 -4.60 6.30
N LEU A 263 14.55 -3.60 7.11
CA LEU A 263 15.41 -3.12 8.20
C LEU A 263 15.65 -4.19 9.27
N ARG A 264 14.62 -4.96 9.64
CA ARG A 264 14.76 -6.09 10.58
C ARG A 264 15.69 -7.16 10.05
N MET A 265 15.57 -7.49 8.77
CA MET A 265 16.46 -8.46 8.14
C MET A 265 17.90 -7.96 8.10
N LEU A 266 18.12 -6.73 7.65
CA LEU A 266 19.44 -6.10 7.63
C LEU A 266 20.08 -6.09 9.03
N GLN A 267 19.32 -5.70 10.06
CA GLN A 267 19.78 -5.72 11.45
C GLN A 267 20.22 -7.11 11.90
N LYS A 268 19.41 -8.15 11.63
CA LYS A 268 19.75 -9.54 12.04
C LYS A 268 20.96 -10.10 11.30
N LEU A 269 21.10 -9.76 10.02
CA LEU A 269 22.24 -10.19 9.21
C LEU A 269 23.51 -9.37 9.49
N GLY A 270 23.40 -8.22 10.15
CA GLY A 270 24.52 -7.29 10.33
C GLY A 270 24.95 -6.64 9.01
N LEU A 271 23.98 -6.34 8.15
CA LEU A 271 24.17 -5.75 6.83
C LEU A 271 23.47 -4.38 6.73
N SER A 272 23.81 -3.63 5.70
CA SER A 272 23.20 -2.33 5.34
C SER A 272 22.69 -2.34 3.90
N PHE A 273 21.80 -1.40 3.57
CA PHE A 273 21.56 -1.08 2.16
C PHE A 273 22.87 -0.62 1.52
N GLY A 274 23.14 -1.09 0.30
CA GLY A 274 24.40 -0.86 -0.39
C GLY A 274 25.40 -2.01 -0.28
N ASP A 275 25.21 -2.93 0.66
CA ASP A 275 26.07 -4.11 0.78
C ASP A 275 25.90 -5.03 -0.43
N VAL A 276 27.03 -5.52 -0.93
CA VAL A 276 27.11 -6.49 -2.03
C VAL A 276 27.68 -7.80 -1.50
N ARG A 277 27.01 -8.92 -1.79
CA ARG A 277 27.44 -10.26 -1.38
C ARG A 277 27.23 -11.28 -2.49
N PRO A 278 28.11 -12.30 -2.64
CA PRO A 278 27.78 -13.49 -3.42
C PRO A 278 26.51 -14.15 -2.87
N ALA A 279 25.62 -14.58 -3.76
CA ALA A 279 24.32 -15.14 -3.39
C ALA A 279 24.43 -16.34 -2.45
N ARG A 280 25.37 -17.26 -2.72
CA ARG A 280 25.66 -18.43 -1.86
C ARG A 280 25.99 -18.00 -0.43
N GLU A 281 26.84 -16.98 -0.28
CA GLU A 281 27.20 -16.47 1.05
C GLU A 281 26.04 -15.79 1.75
N LEU A 282 25.25 -15.02 1.00
CA LEU A 282 24.08 -14.34 1.51
C LEU A 282 23.02 -15.34 1.99
N PHE A 283 22.72 -16.38 1.22
CA PHE A 283 21.76 -17.42 1.63
C PHE A 283 22.24 -18.22 2.84
N ARG A 284 23.54 -18.55 2.91
CA ARG A 284 24.11 -19.17 4.11
C ARG A 284 23.89 -18.31 5.35
N LEU A 285 24.22 -17.01 5.27
CA LEU A 285 24.03 -16.07 6.36
C LEU A 285 22.55 -15.93 6.76
N ILE A 286 21.64 -15.90 5.77
CA ILE A 286 20.18 -15.89 6.00
C ILE A 286 19.77 -17.13 6.80
N PHE A 287 20.18 -18.32 6.35
CA PHE A 287 19.76 -19.57 6.95
C PHE A 287 20.37 -19.81 8.33
N GLU A 288 21.58 -19.31 8.58
CA GLU A 288 22.23 -19.33 9.89
C GLU A 288 21.52 -18.42 10.90
N ARG A 289 21.18 -17.18 10.49
CA ARG A 289 20.67 -16.16 11.43
C ARG A 289 19.16 -16.04 11.50
N LEU A 290 18.43 -16.57 10.51
CA LEU A 290 16.97 -16.53 10.44
C LEU A 290 16.41 -17.96 10.43
N PRO A 291 16.20 -18.58 11.61
CA PRO A 291 15.66 -19.93 11.70
C PRO A 291 14.20 -20.02 11.26
N GLY A 292 13.48 -18.91 11.20
CA GLY A 292 12.08 -18.81 10.78
C GLY A 292 11.71 -17.40 10.31
N THR A 293 10.46 -17.23 9.90
CA THR A 293 9.95 -16.00 9.28
C THR A 293 9.36 -15.00 10.25
N LEU A 294 8.95 -15.41 11.46
CA LEU A 294 8.18 -14.56 12.38
C LEU A 294 8.90 -13.26 12.73
N ASP A 295 10.18 -13.35 13.06
CA ASP A 295 11.00 -12.20 13.46
C ASP A 295 11.09 -11.10 12.39
N ILE A 296 10.91 -11.47 11.13
CA ILE A 296 10.93 -10.53 10.01
C ILE A 296 9.50 -10.14 9.66
N CYS A 297 8.68 -11.14 9.30
CA CYS A 297 7.41 -10.95 8.62
C CYS A 297 6.27 -10.50 9.54
N ARG A 298 6.25 -10.94 10.81
CA ARG A 298 5.16 -10.64 11.75
C ARG A 298 5.21 -9.18 12.19
N LEU A 299 4.09 -8.50 12.05
CA LEU A 299 3.84 -7.16 12.53
C LEU A 299 2.61 -7.21 13.43
N GLU A 300 2.68 -6.53 14.57
CA GLU A 300 1.60 -6.46 15.54
C GLU A 300 1.10 -5.01 15.67
N PRO A 301 0.48 -4.45 14.62
CA PRO A 301 -0.06 -3.10 14.74
C PRO A 301 -1.37 -3.10 15.54
N ALA A 302 -1.67 -1.99 16.20
CA ALA A 302 -3.02 -1.73 16.71
C ALA A 302 -4.03 -1.82 15.57
N LYS A 303 -5.25 -2.31 15.84
CA LYS A 303 -6.31 -2.37 14.82
C LYS A 303 -7.34 -1.26 15.08
N PRO A 304 -7.71 -0.45 14.07
CA PRO A 304 -7.23 -0.45 12.68
C PRO A 304 -5.94 0.39 12.49
N SER A 305 -5.03 -0.04 11.62
CA SER A 305 -3.75 0.66 11.39
C SER A 305 -3.38 0.75 9.91
N VAL A 306 -2.73 1.85 9.55
CA VAL A 306 -2.14 2.07 8.21
C VAL A 306 -0.95 1.14 7.93
N TRP A 307 -0.43 0.50 8.97
CA TRP A 307 0.64 -0.49 8.88
C TRP A 307 0.12 -1.91 8.63
N TRP A 308 -1.20 -2.13 8.66
CA TRP A 308 -1.74 -3.45 8.44
C TRP A 308 -1.66 -3.84 6.96
N ASP A 309 -0.90 -4.88 6.67
CA ASP A 309 -1.07 -5.67 5.46
C ASP A 309 -1.33 -7.12 5.85
N GLY A 310 -2.23 -7.82 5.15
CA GLY A 310 -2.62 -9.20 5.51
C GLY A 310 -1.43 -10.19 5.57
N CYS A 311 -0.32 -9.86 4.91
CA CYS A 311 0.93 -10.62 4.93
C CYS A 311 1.71 -10.49 6.26
N GLY A 312 1.49 -9.43 7.04
CA GLY A 312 2.16 -9.18 8.32
C GLY A 312 1.53 -9.84 9.53
N ALA A 313 0.48 -10.64 9.33
CA ALA A 313 -0.30 -11.24 10.39
C ALA A 313 0.01 -12.72 10.74
N PRO A 314 1.11 -13.37 10.30
CA PRO A 314 1.27 -14.80 10.54
C PRO A 314 1.42 -15.07 12.04
N ALA A 315 0.63 -16.03 12.56
CA ALA A 315 0.75 -16.51 13.93
C ALA A 315 1.96 -17.45 14.11
N GLU A 316 2.37 -18.12 13.02
CA GLU A 316 3.38 -19.18 13.02
C GLU A 316 4.43 -18.96 11.92
N ASN A 317 5.57 -19.65 12.02
CA ASN A 317 6.60 -19.63 10.98
C ASN A 317 6.07 -20.28 9.69
N SER A 318 6.50 -19.78 8.54
CA SER A 318 6.12 -20.37 7.25
C SER A 318 6.73 -21.76 7.06
N GLU A 319 5.89 -22.77 6.85
CA GLU A 319 6.33 -24.12 6.46
C GLU A 319 7.07 -24.09 5.12
N SER A 320 6.59 -23.28 4.17
CA SER A 320 7.23 -23.09 2.86
C SER A 320 8.64 -22.51 2.99
N TYR A 321 8.89 -21.61 3.95
CA TYR A 321 10.25 -21.14 4.25
C TYR A 321 11.16 -22.30 4.68
N ASN A 322 10.70 -23.14 5.61
CA ASN A 322 11.50 -24.27 6.10
C ASN A 322 11.82 -25.27 4.99
N LYS A 323 10.84 -25.62 4.16
CA LYS A 323 11.03 -26.47 2.98
C LYS A 323 12.02 -25.85 1.99
N GLY A 324 11.83 -24.57 1.68
CA GLY A 324 12.69 -23.84 0.74
C GLY A 324 14.12 -23.72 1.25
N LYS A 325 14.31 -23.44 2.54
CA LYS A 325 15.61 -23.42 3.21
C LYS A 325 16.32 -24.75 3.07
N GLN A 326 15.66 -25.87 3.42
CA GLN A 326 16.26 -27.20 3.33
C GLN A 326 16.69 -27.54 1.90
N GLN A 327 15.82 -27.28 0.92
CA GLN A 327 16.13 -27.54 -0.48
C GLN A 327 17.29 -26.66 -0.99
N LEU A 328 17.24 -25.35 -0.73
CA LEU A 328 18.29 -24.44 -1.17
C LEU A 328 19.65 -24.69 -0.48
N MET A 329 19.66 -25.17 0.77
CA MET A 329 20.91 -25.59 1.42
C MET A 329 21.58 -26.73 0.64
N ILE A 330 20.80 -27.75 0.26
CA ILE A 330 21.28 -28.86 -0.56
C ILE A 330 21.72 -28.37 -1.95
N ASP A 331 20.86 -27.62 -2.63
CA ASP A 331 21.08 -27.21 -4.02
C ASP A 331 22.26 -26.22 -4.18
N LEU A 332 22.56 -25.42 -3.15
CA LEU A 332 23.67 -24.45 -3.15
C LEU A 332 24.96 -25.00 -2.53
N GLY A 333 24.90 -26.16 -1.86
CA GLY A 333 26.01 -26.77 -1.15
C GLY A 333 26.45 -25.97 0.08
N ILE A 334 25.50 -25.54 0.91
CA ILE A 334 25.71 -24.76 2.14
C ILE A 334 25.10 -25.43 3.37
#